data_AF-A0A1E5GE92-F1
#
_entry.id   AF-A0A1E5GE92-F1
#
_cell.length_a   1.000
_cell.length_b   1.000
_cell.length_c   1.000
_cell.angle_alpha   90.00
_cell.angle_beta   90.00
_cell.angle_gamma   90.00
#
_symmetry.space_group_name_H-M   'P 1'
#
loop_
_entity.id
_entity.type
_entity.pdbx_description
1 polymer ?
#
loop_
_entity_poly.entity_id
_entity_poly.type
_entity_poly.pdbx_seq_one_letter_code
_entity_poly.pdbx_strand_id
1 'polypeptide(L)'
;MKKSVKSSMIVLALGLGLSIGTSEEVEAMYESPYSYFNDYGIRQAGFSGVNEIYSNRYQVEVDKLREDHEKGLITDDEFDKLFEQLDEANEKNLLERETLFNTYGLLKKVDMKNMTHFDTDFEDYSSLAGFEQMTALEQIQGEGGNFNSFRELGELKKLKTVMLEANNQLTLNSFKNLTDLETIILRFDGFENDDESRIGVYTQALTTDISALSNLDKLKELRISARGRMATITLKKGTTSYQLFDPIVPSKQFDGAQMKYYSDSTSNESLEWNNLTGNEKYLEFSWRIDKGRNISYTGDGQIPIRWK
;
A
#
# COMPACT_ATOMS: atom_id res chain seq x y z
N MET A 1 12.31 15.41 17.54
CA MET A 1 11.33 16.50 17.32
C MET A 1 9.95 15.88 17.09
N LYS A 2 9.05 15.93 18.08
CA LYS A 2 7.69 15.34 18.06
C LYS A 2 6.62 16.40 18.43
N LYS A 3 6.81 17.66 18.01
CA LYS A 3 5.99 18.80 18.49
C LYS A 3 5.06 19.43 17.46
N SER A 4 4.99 18.94 16.22
CA SER A 4 4.19 19.59 15.16
C SER A 4 2.70 19.20 15.16
N VAL A 5 2.33 17.97 15.53
CA VAL A 5 0.92 17.51 15.48
C VAL A 5 0.06 18.06 16.62
N LYS A 6 0.65 18.28 17.80
CA LYS A 6 -0.07 18.77 18.99
C LYS A 6 -0.62 20.19 18.83
N SER A 7 0.06 21.06 18.07
CA SER A 7 -0.40 22.43 17.87
C SER A 7 -1.61 22.52 16.95
N SER A 8 -1.68 21.72 15.88
CA SER A 8 -2.80 21.78 14.94
C SER A 8 -4.12 21.25 15.53
N MET A 9 -4.05 20.23 16.41
CA MET A 9 -5.24 19.69 17.09
C MET A 9 -5.82 20.64 18.14
N ILE A 10 -4.98 21.37 18.88
CA ILE A 10 -5.44 22.39 19.84
C ILE A 10 -6.14 23.55 19.11
N VAL A 11 -5.65 23.92 17.92
CA VAL A 11 -6.27 24.96 17.08
C VAL A 11 -7.64 24.49 16.55
N LEU A 12 -7.80 23.21 16.20
CA LEU A 12 -9.09 22.66 15.74
C LEU A 12 -10.14 22.64 16.86
N ALA A 13 -9.75 22.24 18.08
CA ALA A 13 -10.66 22.20 19.24
C ALA A 13 -11.11 23.59 19.70
N LEU A 14 -10.21 24.58 19.65
CA LEU A 14 -10.53 25.98 19.97
C LEU A 14 -11.36 26.66 18.87
N GLY A 15 -11.17 26.29 17.61
CA GLY A 15 -12.00 26.77 16.48
C GLY A 15 -13.44 26.28 16.51
N LEU A 16 -13.70 25.16 17.19
CA LEU A 16 -15.03 24.53 17.33
C LEU A 16 -15.70 24.78 18.69
N GLY A 17 -15.09 25.56 19.58
CA GLY A 17 -15.69 25.97 20.86
C GLY A 17 -15.79 24.86 21.93
N LEU A 18 -14.95 23.82 21.87
CA LEU A 18 -15.00 22.70 22.80
C LEU A 18 -14.08 22.93 24.03
N SER A 19 -14.62 22.72 25.23
CA SER A 19 -13.88 22.78 26.50
C SER A 19 -12.90 21.60 26.63
N ILE A 20 -11.65 21.88 27.02
CA ILE A 20 -10.56 20.89 27.06
C ILE A 20 -10.37 20.40 28.51
N GLY A 21 -10.75 19.14 28.77
CA GLY A 21 -10.43 18.41 30.01
C GLY A 21 -8.98 17.90 30.06
N THR A 22 -8.61 17.17 31.11
CA THR A 22 -7.21 16.73 31.31
C THR A 22 -6.75 15.70 30.27
N SER A 23 -5.43 15.65 29.99
CA SER A 23 -4.87 15.04 28.79
C SER A 23 -5.06 13.52 28.61
N GLU A 24 -5.29 12.76 29.68
CA GLU A 24 -5.54 11.31 29.60
C GLU A 24 -7.02 10.98 29.34
N GLU A 25 -7.96 11.82 29.78
CA GLU A 25 -9.39 11.68 29.47
C GLU A 25 -9.71 12.15 28.04
N VAL A 26 -8.92 13.07 27.49
CA VAL A 26 -9.03 13.58 26.11
C VAL A 26 -8.60 12.56 25.06
N GLU A 27 -7.63 11.69 25.36
CA GLU A 27 -7.18 10.64 24.41
C GLU A 27 -8.21 9.51 24.24
N ALA A 28 -9.06 9.27 25.24
CA ALA A 28 -10.14 8.28 25.16
C ALA A 28 -11.48 8.85 24.66
N MET A 29 -11.69 10.18 24.70
CA MET A 29 -13.02 10.77 24.49
C MET A 29 -13.39 11.16 23.06
N TYR A 30 -12.47 11.32 22.10
CA TYR A 30 -12.88 11.60 20.71
C TYR A 30 -11.85 11.09 19.70
N GLU A 31 -12.01 9.84 19.25
CA GLU A 31 -11.50 9.52 17.91
C GLU A 31 -12.22 10.42 16.90
N SER A 32 -11.46 11.22 16.15
CA SER A 32 -12.01 12.05 15.07
C SER A 32 -12.88 11.19 14.15
N PRO A 33 -14.12 11.63 13.80
CA PRO A 33 -14.95 10.92 12.83
C PRO A 33 -14.44 11.10 11.39
N TYR A 34 -13.36 11.87 11.20
CA TYR A 34 -12.74 12.15 9.93
C TYR A 34 -11.39 11.46 9.79
N SER A 35 -11.09 11.04 8.57
CA SER A 35 -9.77 10.63 8.12
C SER A 35 -9.08 11.81 7.45
N TYR A 36 -7.77 11.87 7.61
CA TYR A 36 -6.93 12.84 6.92
C TYR A 36 -5.81 12.12 6.17
N PHE A 37 -5.71 12.43 4.88
CA PHE A 37 -4.61 11.98 4.02
C PHE A 37 -3.75 13.21 3.72
N ASN A 38 -2.43 13.10 3.94
CA ASN A 38 -1.50 14.21 3.72
C ASN A 38 -1.37 14.54 2.22
N ASP A 39 -1.45 13.52 1.36
CA ASP A 39 -1.29 13.65 -0.07
C ASP A 39 -2.60 14.09 -0.77
N TYR A 40 -2.49 14.96 -1.78
CA TYR A 40 -3.66 15.49 -2.49
C TYR A 40 -4.26 14.49 -3.48
N GLY A 41 -3.44 13.71 -4.19
CA GLY A 41 -3.92 12.70 -5.14
C GLY A 41 -4.77 11.64 -4.45
N ILE A 42 -4.32 11.18 -3.28
CA ILE A 42 -5.04 10.20 -2.47
C ILE A 42 -6.32 10.77 -1.88
N ARG A 43 -6.29 12.04 -1.44
CA ARG A 43 -7.49 12.76 -1.03
C ARG A 43 -8.51 12.75 -2.17
N GLN A 44 -8.09 13.10 -3.38
CA GLN A 44 -8.95 13.11 -4.57
C GLN A 44 -9.49 11.73 -4.93
N ALA A 45 -8.65 10.69 -4.92
CA ALA A 45 -9.08 9.32 -5.18
C ALA A 45 -10.06 8.82 -4.11
N GLY A 46 -9.78 9.10 -2.83
CA GLY A 46 -10.66 8.81 -1.71
C GLY A 46 -12.01 9.52 -1.82
N PHE A 47 -12.01 10.81 -2.16
CA PHE A 47 -13.23 11.57 -2.38
C PHE A 47 -14.03 11.03 -3.57
N SER A 48 -13.37 10.73 -4.68
CA SER A 48 -14.00 10.19 -5.88
C SER A 48 -14.65 8.84 -5.61
N GLY A 49 -13.95 7.92 -4.93
CA GLY A 49 -14.50 6.62 -4.56
C GLY A 49 -15.65 6.72 -3.55
N VAL A 50 -15.57 7.64 -2.58
CA VAL A 50 -16.71 7.95 -1.71
C VAL A 50 -17.91 8.45 -2.53
N ASN A 51 -17.67 9.37 -3.46
CA ASN A 51 -18.75 9.94 -4.27
C ASN A 51 -19.43 8.88 -5.14
N GLU A 52 -18.65 8.01 -5.77
CA GLU A 52 -19.17 6.88 -6.56
C GLU A 52 -20.08 5.97 -5.73
N ILE A 53 -19.69 5.66 -4.48
CA ILE A 53 -20.52 4.86 -3.57
C ILE A 53 -21.88 5.52 -3.33
N TYR A 54 -21.90 6.84 -3.11
CA TYR A 54 -23.15 7.58 -2.91
C TYR A 54 -24.00 7.64 -4.18
N SER A 55 -23.38 7.92 -5.33
CA SER A 55 -24.06 7.91 -6.63
C SER A 55 -24.71 6.55 -6.92
N ASN A 56 -24.00 5.44 -6.65
CA ASN A 56 -24.53 4.09 -6.84
C ASN A 56 -25.72 3.80 -5.92
N ARG A 57 -25.65 4.22 -4.64
CA ARG A 57 -26.80 4.07 -3.71
C ARG A 57 -28.01 4.86 -4.16
N TYR A 58 -27.81 6.10 -4.58
CA TYR A 58 -28.89 6.95 -5.10
C TYR A 58 -29.58 6.28 -6.30
N GLN A 59 -28.82 5.73 -7.25
CA GLN A 59 -29.40 5.01 -8.40
C GLN A 59 -30.23 3.79 -7.96
N VAL A 60 -29.73 2.99 -7.02
CA VAL A 60 -30.48 1.83 -6.49
C VAL A 60 -31.79 2.26 -5.81
N GLU A 61 -31.77 3.38 -5.07
CA GLU A 61 -32.97 3.91 -4.41
C GLU A 61 -33.98 4.46 -5.43
N VAL A 62 -33.53 5.15 -6.47
CA VAL A 62 -34.38 5.61 -7.59
C VAL A 62 -35.00 4.43 -8.33
N ASP A 63 -34.20 3.41 -8.68
CA ASP A 63 -34.68 2.22 -9.39
C ASP A 63 -35.75 1.49 -8.56
N LYS A 64 -35.56 1.39 -7.25
CA LYS A 64 -36.54 0.79 -6.35
C LYS A 64 -37.84 1.60 -6.31
N LEU A 65 -37.76 2.92 -6.22
CA LEU A 65 -38.95 3.78 -6.26
C LEU A 65 -39.72 3.60 -7.57
N ARG A 66 -39.02 3.51 -8.70
CA ARG A 66 -39.64 3.25 -10.01
C ARG A 66 -40.29 1.87 -10.05
N GLU A 67 -39.62 0.85 -9.53
CA GLU A 67 -40.17 -0.51 -9.48
C GLU A 67 -41.44 -0.59 -8.61
N ASP A 68 -41.45 0.09 -7.46
CA ASP A 68 -42.61 0.15 -6.58
C ASP A 68 -43.78 0.89 -7.25
N HIS A 69 -43.49 1.96 -8.00
CA HIS A 69 -44.48 2.70 -8.80
C HIS A 69 -45.06 1.86 -9.94
N GLU A 70 -44.21 1.19 -10.72
CA GLU A 70 -44.63 0.32 -11.83
C GLU A 70 -45.51 -0.86 -11.36
N LYS A 71 -45.30 -1.33 -10.12
CA LYS A 71 -46.12 -2.38 -9.48
C LYS A 71 -47.41 -1.84 -8.85
N GLY A 72 -47.63 -0.53 -8.87
CA GLY A 72 -48.77 0.13 -8.22
C GLY A 72 -48.72 0.04 -6.69
N LEU A 73 -47.54 -0.15 -6.10
CA LEU A 73 -47.34 -0.14 -4.64
C LEU A 73 -47.36 1.29 -4.08
N ILE A 74 -47.05 2.27 -4.93
CA ILE A 74 -47.15 3.71 -4.67
C ILE A 74 -47.85 4.41 -5.82
N THR A 75 -48.54 5.51 -5.52
CA THR A 75 -49.23 6.37 -6.48
C THR A 75 -48.26 7.33 -7.20
N ASP A 76 -48.70 7.97 -8.28
CA ASP A 76 -47.93 9.00 -8.99
C ASP A 76 -47.51 10.13 -8.03
N ASP A 77 -48.46 10.65 -7.23
CA ASP A 77 -48.20 11.72 -6.25
C ASP A 77 -47.21 11.29 -5.16
N GLU A 78 -47.25 10.02 -4.74
CA GLU A 78 -46.29 9.47 -3.77
C GLU A 78 -44.91 9.28 -4.38
N PHE A 79 -44.83 8.82 -5.63
CA PHE A 79 -43.56 8.68 -6.35
C PHE A 79 -42.88 10.03 -6.52
N ASP A 80 -43.58 11.05 -7.02
CA ASP A 80 -43.04 12.39 -7.24
C ASP A 80 -42.46 12.97 -5.94
N LYS A 81 -43.20 12.85 -4.84
CA LYS A 81 -42.77 13.33 -3.52
C LYS A 81 -41.57 12.56 -2.98
N LEU A 82 -41.54 11.23 -3.09
CA LEU A 82 -40.43 10.42 -2.59
C LEU A 82 -39.16 10.64 -3.42
N PHE A 83 -39.32 10.81 -4.73
CA PHE A 83 -38.23 11.12 -5.64
C PHE A 83 -37.62 12.49 -5.34
N GLU A 84 -38.45 13.53 -5.16
CA GLU A 84 -37.99 14.88 -4.78
C GLU A 84 -37.23 14.86 -3.45
N GLN A 85 -37.75 14.17 -2.43
CA GLN A 85 -37.08 14.03 -1.14
C GLN A 85 -35.72 13.32 -1.24
N LEU A 86 -35.65 12.30 -2.09
CA LEU A 86 -34.41 11.56 -2.33
C LEU A 86 -33.36 12.45 -3.03
N ASP A 87 -33.78 13.23 -4.01
CA ASP A 87 -32.92 14.13 -4.78
C ASP A 87 -32.37 15.27 -3.90
N GLU A 88 -33.23 15.94 -3.14
CA GLU A 88 -32.84 16.98 -2.18
C GLU A 88 -31.85 16.45 -1.12
N ALA A 89 -32.10 15.24 -0.60
CA ALA A 89 -31.21 14.62 0.37
C ALA A 89 -29.84 14.29 -0.24
N ASN A 90 -29.81 13.79 -1.48
CA ASN A 90 -28.58 13.47 -2.18
C ASN A 90 -27.75 14.73 -2.48
N GLU A 91 -28.37 15.80 -3.00
CA GLU A 91 -27.72 17.08 -3.27
C GLU A 91 -27.13 17.70 -2.00
N LYS A 92 -27.90 17.72 -0.91
CA LYS A 92 -27.42 18.23 0.38
C LYS A 92 -26.23 17.43 0.90
N ASN A 93 -26.28 16.11 0.82
CA ASN A 93 -25.18 15.25 1.25
C ASN A 93 -23.93 15.45 0.39
N LEU A 94 -24.08 15.65 -0.92
CA LEU A 94 -22.97 15.97 -1.82
C LEU A 94 -22.32 17.30 -1.43
N LEU A 95 -23.11 18.35 -1.24
CA LEU A 95 -22.60 19.67 -0.87
C LEU A 95 -21.84 19.63 0.46
N GLU A 96 -22.31 18.85 1.44
CA GLU A 96 -21.62 18.67 2.72
C GLU A 96 -20.25 17.99 2.51
N ARG A 97 -20.20 16.90 1.73
CA ARG A 97 -18.95 16.18 1.43
C ARG A 97 -17.97 17.07 0.67
N GLU A 98 -18.44 17.78 -0.35
CA GLU A 98 -17.61 18.72 -1.12
C GLU A 98 -17.08 19.84 -0.24
N THR A 99 -17.90 20.39 0.66
CA THR A 99 -17.46 21.42 1.60
C THR A 99 -16.35 20.90 2.50
N LEU A 100 -16.52 19.72 3.09
CA LEU A 100 -15.51 19.08 3.94
C LEU A 100 -14.20 18.83 3.20
N PHE A 101 -14.32 18.33 1.98
CA PHE A 101 -13.18 17.99 1.13
C PHE A 101 -12.44 19.23 0.64
N ASN A 102 -13.14 20.15 -0.02
CA ASN A 102 -12.53 21.33 -0.64
C ASN A 102 -12.00 22.33 0.41
N THR A 103 -12.67 22.44 1.56
CA THR A 103 -12.27 23.40 2.61
C THR A 103 -11.21 22.83 3.54
N TYR A 104 -11.33 21.56 3.93
CA TYR A 104 -10.51 20.98 5.01
C TYR A 104 -9.68 19.76 4.58
N GLY A 105 -9.88 19.24 3.37
CA GLY A 105 -9.22 18.01 2.91
C GLY A 105 -9.64 16.77 3.71
N LEU A 106 -10.85 16.79 4.29
CA LEU A 106 -11.34 15.73 5.18
C LEU A 106 -12.33 14.81 4.48
N LEU A 107 -12.27 13.53 4.83
CA LEU A 107 -13.26 12.51 4.48
C LEU A 107 -13.84 11.92 5.75
N LYS A 108 -15.14 11.65 5.81
CA LYS A 108 -15.74 10.98 6.97
C LYS A 108 -15.32 9.51 6.97
N LYS A 109 -14.86 8.99 8.11
CA LYS A 109 -14.50 7.58 8.28
C LYS A 109 -15.64 6.64 7.89
N VAL A 110 -16.89 7.02 8.20
CA VAL A 110 -18.08 6.21 7.86
C VAL A 110 -18.27 6.04 6.35
N ASP A 111 -17.88 7.04 5.56
CA ASP A 111 -17.99 6.97 4.11
C ASP A 111 -16.95 6.00 3.55
N MET A 112 -15.74 6.06 4.09
CA MET A 112 -14.61 5.23 3.71
C MET A 112 -14.80 3.75 4.01
N LYS A 113 -15.56 3.40 5.06
CA LYS A 113 -15.78 2.00 5.48
C LYS A 113 -16.37 1.11 4.40
N ASN A 114 -17.05 1.69 3.41
CA ASN A 114 -17.72 0.97 2.33
C ASN A 114 -16.89 0.93 1.04
N MET A 115 -15.71 1.55 1.02
CA MET A 115 -14.81 1.48 -0.14
C MET A 115 -14.28 0.06 -0.29
N THR A 116 -14.49 -0.51 -1.48
CA THR A 116 -14.06 -1.87 -1.83
C THR A 116 -12.85 -1.87 -2.77
N HIS A 117 -12.63 -0.77 -3.49
CA HIS A 117 -11.54 -0.62 -4.44
C HIS A 117 -10.86 0.74 -4.22
N PHE A 118 -9.54 0.76 -4.31
CA PHE A 118 -8.75 1.98 -4.28
C PHE A 118 -7.68 1.92 -5.37
N ASP A 119 -7.72 2.88 -6.28
CA ASP A 119 -6.83 2.98 -7.44
C ASP A 119 -6.35 4.43 -7.56
N THR A 120 -5.03 4.62 -7.47
CA THR A 120 -4.44 5.96 -7.57
C THR A 120 -2.95 5.91 -7.88
N ASP A 121 -2.41 7.07 -8.23
CA ASP A 121 -0.97 7.30 -8.27
C ASP A 121 -0.48 7.76 -6.88
N PHE A 122 0.60 7.14 -6.41
CA PHE A 122 1.19 7.35 -5.11
C PHE A 122 2.53 8.09 -5.15
N GLU A 123 2.98 8.66 -6.28
CA GLU A 123 4.29 9.32 -6.47
C GLU A 123 4.79 10.16 -5.26
N ASP A 124 3.92 10.93 -4.60
CA ASP A 124 4.27 11.80 -3.46
C ASP A 124 3.92 11.24 -2.06
N TYR A 125 3.38 10.02 -1.98
CA TYR A 125 2.90 9.45 -0.73
C TYR A 125 3.89 8.48 -0.09
N SER A 126 4.12 8.66 1.22
CA SER A 126 5.15 7.91 1.96
C SER A 126 4.59 6.98 3.06
N SER A 127 3.27 6.95 3.28
CA SER A 127 2.66 6.16 4.35
C SER A 127 1.20 5.91 4.10
N LEU A 128 0.72 4.67 4.15
CA LEU A 128 -0.69 4.28 3.96
C LEU A 128 -1.63 4.65 5.14
N ALA A 129 -1.29 5.65 5.95
CA ALA A 129 -2.11 6.09 7.08
C ALA A 129 -3.52 6.51 6.64
N GLY A 130 -4.55 5.96 7.28
CA GLY A 130 -5.96 6.17 6.96
C GLY A 130 -6.58 5.03 6.17
N PHE A 131 -5.79 4.15 5.54
CA PHE A 131 -6.31 2.96 4.86
C PHE A 131 -6.96 1.98 5.82
N GLU A 132 -6.57 1.96 7.10
CA GLU A 132 -7.19 1.11 8.12
C GLU A 132 -8.69 1.42 8.35
N GLN A 133 -9.18 2.56 7.86
CA GLN A 133 -10.58 2.95 7.91
C GLN A 133 -11.42 2.30 6.81
N MET A 134 -10.81 1.82 5.73
CA MET A 134 -11.47 1.18 4.59
C MET A 134 -11.69 -0.32 4.88
N THR A 135 -12.47 -0.64 5.91
CA THR A 135 -12.65 -2.03 6.38
C THR A 135 -13.31 -2.97 5.36
N ALA A 136 -13.93 -2.42 4.30
CA ALA A 136 -14.49 -3.17 3.18
C ALA A 136 -13.52 -3.35 2.00
N LEU A 137 -12.30 -2.82 2.07
CA LEU A 137 -11.37 -2.81 0.95
C LEU A 137 -11.00 -4.23 0.53
N GLU A 138 -11.28 -4.54 -0.74
CA GLU A 138 -10.96 -5.81 -1.38
C GLU A 138 -9.76 -5.68 -2.31
N GLN A 139 -9.55 -4.49 -2.89
CA GLN A 139 -8.48 -4.24 -3.84
C GLN A 139 -7.82 -2.88 -3.60
N ILE A 140 -6.49 -2.89 -3.56
CA ILE A 140 -5.67 -1.68 -3.66
C ILE A 140 -4.72 -1.84 -4.85
N GLN A 141 -4.70 -0.85 -5.72
CA GLN A 141 -3.74 -0.77 -6.81
C GLN A 141 -3.24 0.65 -7.03
N GLY A 142 -2.06 0.76 -7.63
CA GLY A 142 -1.48 2.06 -7.97
C GLY A 142 -0.02 1.99 -8.35
N GLU A 143 0.45 3.09 -8.95
CA GLU A 143 1.85 3.28 -9.33
C GLU A 143 2.53 4.26 -8.36
N GLY A 144 3.86 4.24 -8.29
CA GLY A 144 4.61 5.10 -7.39
C GLY A 144 4.46 4.75 -5.90
N GLY A 145 4.87 5.68 -5.03
CA GLY A 145 4.79 5.53 -3.58
C GLY A 145 6.12 5.25 -2.91
N ASN A 146 6.46 6.10 -1.95
CA ASN A 146 7.66 5.97 -1.13
C ASN A 146 7.37 5.27 0.21
N PHE A 147 6.61 4.16 0.17
CA PHE A 147 6.11 3.49 1.37
C PHE A 147 7.21 2.81 2.18
N ASN A 148 7.25 3.13 3.47
CA ASN A 148 8.12 2.44 4.44
C ASN A 148 7.37 1.46 5.35
N SER A 149 6.05 1.30 5.17
CA SER A 149 5.26 0.29 5.87
C SER A 149 4.00 -0.11 5.07
N PHE A 150 3.62 -1.40 5.16
CA PHE A 150 2.28 -1.91 4.78
C PHE A 150 1.40 -2.24 6.00
N ARG A 151 1.77 -1.80 7.20
CA ARG A 151 1.09 -2.13 8.46
C ARG A 151 -0.42 -1.87 8.41
N GLU A 152 -0.80 -0.76 7.81
CA GLU A 152 -2.18 -0.30 7.69
C GLU A 152 -3.04 -1.28 6.87
N LEU A 153 -2.45 -1.97 5.90
CA LEU A 153 -3.11 -3.02 5.13
C LEU A 153 -3.32 -4.30 5.94
N GLY A 154 -2.50 -4.56 6.96
CA GLY A 154 -2.53 -5.81 7.74
C GLY A 154 -3.81 -6.03 8.56
N GLU A 155 -4.62 -4.98 8.75
CA GLU A 155 -5.91 -5.04 9.43
C GLU A 155 -7.09 -5.24 8.47
N LEU A 156 -6.87 -5.13 7.16
CA LEU A 156 -7.92 -5.18 6.14
C LEU A 156 -8.25 -6.63 5.76
N LYS A 157 -9.02 -7.32 6.60
CA LYS A 157 -9.29 -8.76 6.45
C LYS A 157 -10.05 -9.17 5.18
N LYS A 158 -10.66 -8.21 4.47
CA LYS A 158 -11.35 -8.45 3.19
C LYS A 158 -10.46 -8.26 1.96
N LEU A 159 -9.21 -7.85 2.16
CA LEU A 159 -8.28 -7.57 1.07
C LEU A 159 -7.95 -8.87 0.31
N LYS A 160 -8.19 -8.85 -1.00
CA LYS A 160 -7.97 -9.95 -1.94
C LYS A 160 -6.83 -9.63 -2.92
N THR A 161 -6.68 -8.35 -3.28
CA THR A 161 -5.74 -7.91 -4.31
C THR A 161 -4.89 -6.75 -3.80
N VAL A 162 -3.57 -6.90 -3.90
CA VAL A 162 -2.58 -5.84 -3.66
C VAL A 162 -1.68 -5.74 -4.88
N MET A 163 -1.70 -4.59 -5.55
CA MET A 163 -0.90 -4.31 -6.74
C MET A 163 -0.21 -2.96 -6.59
N LEU A 164 1.00 -2.95 -6.03
CA LEU A 164 1.66 -1.71 -5.65
C LEU A 164 3.11 -1.65 -6.12
N GLU A 165 3.55 -0.46 -6.46
CA GLU A 165 4.96 -0.09 -6.41
C GLU A 165 5.29 0.41 -5.00
N ALA A 166 6.49 0.12 -4.51
CA ALA A 166 6.91 0.55 -3.18
C ALA A 166 8.43 0.61 -3.04
N ASN A 167 8.86 1.39 -2.05
CA ASN A 167 10.23 1.37 -1.58
C ASN A 167 10.55 0.10 -0.77
N ASN A 168 11.80 -0.34 -0.81
CA ASN A 168 12.27 -1.65 -0.33
C ASN A 168 12.57 -1.76 1.19
N GLN A 169 12.03 -0.91 2.05
CA GLN A 169 12.24 -1.06 3.51
C GLN A 169 11.21 -2.01 4.16
N LEU A 170 10.54 -2.83 3.36
CA LEU A 170 9.32 -3.51 3.75
C LEU A 170 9.57 -4.99 4.04
N THR A 171 9.38 -5.39 5.30
CA THR A 171 9.03 -6.77 5.60
C THR A 171 7.60 -7.01 5.15
N LEU A 172 7.30 -8.18 4.60
CA LEU A 172 5.93 -8.54 4.19
C LEU A 172 5.07 -9.08 5.36
N ASN A 173 5.51 -8.85 6.60
CA ASN A 173 4.84 -9.36 7.81
C ASN A 173 3.41 -8.82 7.99
N SER A 174 3.08 -7.65 7.44
CA SER A 174 1.72 -7.11 7.49
C SER A 174 0.73 -8.01 6.74
N PHE A 175 1.18 -8.77 5.75
CA PHE A 175 0.31 -9.66 4.98
C PHE A 175 0.10 -11.03 5.63
N LYS A 176 0.90 -11.41 6.64
CA LYS A 176 0.92 -12.77 7.21
C LYS A 176 -0.45 -13.30 7.67
N ASN A 177 -1.36 -12.39 8.05
CA ASN A 177 -2.69 -12.69 8.59
C ASN A 177 -3.83 -12.39 7.59
N LEU A 178 -3.51 -11.98 6.35
CA LEU A 178 -4.49 -11.68 5.31
C LEU A 178 -4.74 -12.93 4.46
N THR A 179 -5.25 -13.97 5.10
CA THR A 179 -5.42 -15.33 4.53
C THR A 179 -6.39 -15.41 3.35
N ASP A 180 -7.11 -14.32 3.07
CA ASP A 180 -8.02 -14.19 1.94
C ASP A 180 -7.38 -13.54 0.71
N LEU A 181 -6.09 -13.15 0.79
CA LEU A 181 -5.34 -12.63 -0.36
C LEU A 181 -5.26 -13.68 -1.48
N GLU A 182 -5.60 -13.25 -2.68
CA GLU A 182 -5.55 -14.05 -3.91
C GLU A 182 -4.46 -13.55 -4.87
N THR A 183 -4.18 -12.25 -4.87
CA THR A 183 -3.23 -11.60 -5.78
C THR A 183 -2.31 -10.65 -5.03
N ILE A 184 -1.00 -10.86 -5.18
CA ILE A 184 0.04 -9.94 -4.75
C ILE A 184 0.94 -9.65 -5.94
N ILE A 185 0.98 -8.38 -6.36
CA ILE A 185 1.94 -7.86 -7.34
C ILE A 185 2.68 -6.71 -6.68
N LEU A 186 3.97 -6.88 -6.47
CA LEU A 186 4.82 -5.87 -5.84
C LEU A 186 6.03 -5.60 -6.70
N ARG A 187 6.30 -4.31 -6.91
CA ARG A 187 7.51 -3.84 -7.56
C ARG A 187 8.26 -2.94 -6.60
N PHE A 188 9.52 -3.30 -6.37
CA PHE A 188 10.44 -2.48 -5.60
C PHE A 188 11.62 -2.06 -6.48
N ASP A 189 11.90 -0.76 -6.52
CA ASP A 189 12.77 -0.14 -7.53
C ASP A 189 14.23 0.01 -7.08
N GLY A 190 14.47 0.12 -5.78
CA GLY A 190 15.80 0.16 -5.14
C GLY A 190 16.31 1.56 -4.84
N PHE A 191 15.53 2.62 -5.08
CA PHE A 191 16.01 4.01 -5.09
C PHE A 191 15.12 4.92 -4.25
N GLU A 192 15.69 5.78 -3.41
CA GLU A 192 14.91 6.74 -2.62
C GLU A 192 14.31 7.87 -3.48
N ASN A 193 14.89 8.12 -4.65
CA ASN A 193 14.44 9.13 -5.59
C ASN A 193 15.00 8.88 -7.01
N ASP A 194 14.44 9.58 -7.99
CA ASP A 194 14.84 9.51 -9.40
C ASP A 194 16.30 9.89 -9.66
N ASP A 195 16.88 10.79 -8.86
CA ASP A 195 18.26 11.21 -9.03
C ASP A 195 19.25 10.08 -8.70
N GLU A 196 18.90 9.23 -7.72
CA GLU A 196 19.68 8.04 -7.36
C GLU A 196 19.57 6.92 -8.41
N SER A 197 18.41 6.80 -9.06
CA SER A 197 18.21 5.86 -10.17
C SER A 197 19.21 6.12 -11.31
N ARG A 198 19.50 7.39 -11.61
CA ARG A 198 20.42 7.80 -12.69
C ARG A 198 21.87 7.39 -12.49
N ILE A 199 22.31 7.22 -11.24
CA ILE A 199 23.68 6.82 -10.92
C ILE A 199 23.86 5.29 -10.82
N GLY A 200 22.77 4.53 -10.89
CA GLY A 200 22.81 3.06 -10.85
C GLY A 200 23.25 2.49 -9.50
N VAL A 201 23.12 3.25 -8.42
CA VAL A 201 23.47 2.81 -7.06
C VAL A 201 22.20 2.65 -6.26
N TYR A 202 21.91 1.41 -5.84
CA TYR A 202 20.78 1.16 -4.96
C TYR A 202 21.03 1.76 -3.58
N THR A 203 20.03 2.47 -3.07
CA THR A 203 20.09 3.15 -1.76
C THR A 203 19.14 2.52 -0.74
N GLN A 204 18.15 1.78 -1.21
CA GLN A 204 17.21 1.08 -0.36
C GLN A 204 17.62 -0.36 -0.09
N ALA A 205 17.25 -0.87 1.09
CA ALA A 205 17.55 -2.25 1.48
C ALA A 205 16.96 -3.25 0.48
N LEU A 206 17.59 -4.39 0.24
CA LEU A 206 17.01 -5.40 -0.65
C LEU A 206 15.97 -6.24 0.11
N THR A 207 14.75 -6.36 -0.43
CA THR A 207 13.80 -7.38 0.04
C THR A 207 14.32 -8.75 -0.35
N THR A 208 14.82 -9.51 0.63
CA THR A 208 15.42 -10.84 0.46
C THR A 208 14.57 -11.95 1.06
N ASP A 209 13.74 -11.64 2.05
CA ASP A 209 12.88 -12.59 2.76
C ASP A 209 11.40 -12.28 2.53
N ILE A 210 10.74 -13.18 1.82
CA ILE A 210 9.29 -13.14 1.58
C ILE A 210 8.55 -14.29 2.30
N SER A 211 9.21 -15.01 3.21
CA SER A 211 8.66 -16.16 3.93
C SER A 211 7.39 -15.83 4.73
N ALA A 212 7.17 -14.56 5.08
CA ALA A 212 5.94 -14.08 5.71
C ALA A 212 4.66 -14.40 4.92
N LEU A 213 4.77 -14.64 3.61
CA LEU A 213 3.64 -14.99 2.73
C LEU A 213 3.27 -16.49 2.80
N SER A 214 4.02 -17.30 3.53
CA SER A 214 3.89 -18.77 3.50
C SER A 214 2.56 -19.31 4.01
N ASN A 215 1.77 -18.52 4.74
CA ASN A 215 0.45 -18.92 5.24
C ASN A 215 -0.71 -18.46 4.33
N LEU A 216 -0.39 -17.85 3.17
CA LEU A 216 -1.38 -17.33 2.23
C LEU A 216 -1.73 -18.41 1.19
N ASP A 217 -2.48 -19.41 1.64
CA ASP A 217 -2.80 -20.61 0.86
C ASP A 217 -3.75 -20.33 -0.32
N LYS A 218 -4.42 -19.17 -0.33
CA LYS A 218 -5.35 -18.74 -1.39
C LYS A 218 -4.69 -17.96 -2.53
N LEU A 219 -3.38 -17.69 -2.46
CA LEU A 219 -2.66 -16.96 -3.51
C LEU A 219 -2.72 -17.73 -4.84
N LYS A 220 -3.30 -17.08 -5.84
CA LYS A 220 -3.37 -17.53 -7.24
C LYS A 220 -2.31 -16.83 -8.09
N GLU A 221 -1.93 -15.62 -7.68
CA GLU A 221 -0.92 -14.80 -8.34
C GLU A 221 0.00 -14.15 -7.30
N LEU A 222 1.30 -14.34 -7.49
CA LEU A 222 2.36 -13.78 -6.66
C LEU A 222 3.50 -13.34 -7.57
N ARG A 223 3.59 -12.04 -7.86
CA ARG A 223 4.68 -11.47 -8.65
C ARG A 223 5.41 -10.43 -7.82
N ILE A 224 6.67 -10.71 -7.51
CA ILE A 224 7.53 -9.77 -6.80
C ILE A 224 8.77 -9.51 -7.65
N SER A 225 9.01 -8.24 -7.98
CA SER A 225 10.27 -7.77 -8.55
C SER A 225 10.93 -6.86 -7.51
N ALA A 226 12.10 -7.23 -7.00
CA ALA A 226 12.80 -6.45 -5.99
C ALA A 226 14.17 -5.98 -6.48
N ARG A 227 14.54 -4.75 -6.13
CA ARG A 227 15.85 -4.19 -6.45
C ARG A 227 16.39 -3.47 -5.23
N GLY A 228 17.68 -3.56 -4.94
CA GLY A 228 18.16 -2.92 -3.71
C GLY A 228 19.57 -3.31 -3.30
N ARG A 229 20.01 -2.78 -2.16
CA ARG A 229 21.30 -3.09 -1.57
C ARG A 229 21.19 -4.01 -0.35
N MET A 230 22.11 -4.96 -0.24
CA MET A 230 22.32 -5.72 0.98
C MET A 230 23.23 -4.95 1.95
N ALA A 231 23.44 -5.52 3.14
CA ALA A 231 24.37 -4.99 4.12
C ALA A 231 25.80 -4.92 3.56
N THR A 232 26.54 -3.87 3.94
CA THR A 232 27.96 -3.72 3.56
C THR A 232 28.80 -4.86 4.13
N ILE A 233 29.60 -5.48 3.28
CA ILE A 233 30.61 -6.47 3.67
C ILE A 233 31.98 -5.81 3.78
N THR A 234 32.86 -6.37 4.62
CA THR A 234 34.26 -5.93 4.73
C THR A 234 35.16 -7.02 4.16
N LEU A 235 35.93 -6.68 3.12
CA LEU A 235 36.89 -7.58 2.49
C LEU A 235 38.32 -7.10 2.74
N LYS A 236 39.25 -8.05 2.92
CA LYS A 236 40.66 -7.73 3.09
C LYS A 236 41.28 -7.36 1.73
N LYS A 237 42.21 -6.40 1.70
CA LYS A 237 43.03 -6.15 0.51
C LYS A 237 43.70 -7.45 0.05
N GLY A 238 43.59 -7.75 -1.24
CA GLY A 238 44.07 -8.99 -1.83
C GLY A 238 43.07 -10.16 -1.82
N THR A 239 41.85 -9.96 -1.30
CA THR A 239 40.75 -10.93 -1.51
C THR A 239 40.42 -10.95 -3.00
N THR A 240 40.52 -12.11 -3.65
CA THR A 240 40.26 -12.29 -5.08
C THR A 240 38.93 -12.98 -5.37
N SER A 241 38.25 -13.51 -4.35
CA SER A 241 36.94 -14.14 -4.52
C SER A 241 36.05 -13.96 -3.29
N TYR A 242 34.73 -13.96 -3.51
CA TYR A 242 33.71 -13.94 -2.49
C TYR A 242 32.55 -14.84 -2.89
N GLN A 243 31.94 -15.53 -1.92
CA GLN A 243 30.81 -16.42 -2.14
C GLN A 243 29.75 -16.17 -1.07
N LEU A 244 28.48 -16.19 -1.49
CA LEU A 244 27.32 -16.03 -0.61
C LEU A 244 26.31 -17.14 -0.93
N PHE A 245 25.85 -17.86 0.09
CA PHE A 245 24.93 -18.98 -0.07
C PHE A 245 23.49 -18.56 0.24
N ASP A 246 22.57 -18.96 -0.63
CA ASP A 246 21.12 -18.79 -0.51
C ASP A 246 20.65 -17.48 0.16
N PRO A 247 21.04 -16.30 -0.38
CA PRO A 247 20.69 -15.03 0.25
C PRO A 247 19.22 -14.66 0.15
N ILE A 248 18.40 -15.46 -0.54
CA ILE A 248 16.98 -15.18 -0.80
C ILE A 248 16.14 -16.27 -0.13
N VAL A 249 15.18 -15.84 0.69
CA VAL A 249 14.27 -16.73 1.43
C VAL A 249 12.87 -16.63 0.80
N PRO A 250 12.52 -17.57 -0.11
CA PRO A 250 11.20 -17.59 -0.73
C PRO A 250 10.12 -18.05 0.27
N SER A 251 8.87 -17.79 -0.07
CA SER A 251 7.71 -18.34 0.64
C SER A 251 7.36 -19.76 0.18
N LYS A 252 6.53 -20.46 0.96
CA LYS A 252 6.04 -21.82 0.60
C LYS A 252 5.33 -21.90 -0.75
N GLN A 253 4.83 -20.79 -1.29
CA GLN A 253 4.27 -20.77 -2.64
C GLN A 253 5.28 -21.28 -3.67
N PHE A 254 6.58 -21.14 -3.43
CA PHE A 254 7.66 -21.62 -4.28
C PHE A 254 8.15 -23.04 -3.98
N ASP A 255 7.52 -23.80 -3.09
CA ASP A 255 7.94 -25.18 -2.80
C ASP A 255 8.01 -26.01 -4.09
N GLY A 256 9.16 -26.67 -4.32
CA GLY A 256 9.48 -27.44 -5.52
C GLY A 256 9.94 -26.63 -6.74
N ALA A 257 10.00 -25.30 -6.65
CA ALA A 257 10.62 -24.45 -7.66
C ALA A 257 12.15 -24.38 -7.48
N GLN A 258 12.86 -24.14 -8.58
CA GLN A 258 14.31 -24.03 -8.59
C GLN A 258 14.72 -22.56 -8.56
N MET A 259 15.51 -22.19 -7.55
CA MET A 259 16.17 -20.88 -7.48
C MET A 259 17.32 -20.82 -8.49
N LYS A 260 17.48 -19.66 -9.14
CA LYS A 260 18.64 -19.36 -9.98
C LYS A 260 19.25 -18.04 -9.54
N TYR A 261 20.55 -18.07 -9.35
CA TYR A 261 21.40 -16.94 -8.99
C TYR A 261 22.34 -16.61 -10.15
N TYR A 262 22.57 -15.32 -10.35
CA TYR A 262 23.45 -14.79 -11.39
C TYR A 262 24.40 -13.77 -10.78
N SER A 263 25.70 -14.05 -10.87
CA SER A 263 26.82 -13.16 -10.55
C SER A 263 27.87 -13.30 -11.66
N ASP A 264 29.15 -13.55 -11.33
CA ASP A 264 30.15 -13.94 -12.34
C ASP A 264 29.88 -15.33 -12.94
N SER A 265 29.04 -16.13 -12.27
CA SER A 265 28.58 -17.44 -12.71
C SER A 265 27.07 -17.59 -12.49
N THR A 266 26.49 -18.63 -13.07
CA THR A 266 25.11 -19.04 -12.80
C THR A 266 25.11 -20.25 -11.87
N SER A 267 24.34 -20.19 -10.80
CA SER A 267 24.23 -21.23 -9.77
C SER A 267 22.80 -21.32 -9.23
N ASN A 268 22.48 -22.40 -8.53
CA ASN A 268 21.18 -22.57 -7.86
C ASN A 268 21.26 -22.48 -6.33
N GLU A 269 22.47 -22.32 -5.78
CA GLU A 269 22.74 -22.43 -4.33
C GLU A 269 23.60 -21.26 -3.81
N SER A 270 24.29 -20.56 -4.72
CA SER A 270 25.32 -19.60 -4.36
C SER A 270 25.42 -18.45 -5.36
N LEU A 271 25.89 -17.32 -4.86
CA LEU A 271 26.47 -16.24 -5.65
C LEU A 271 27.98 -16.29 -5.49
N GLU A 272 28.69 -16.16 -6.61
CA GLU A 272 30.15 -16.24 -6.66
C GLU A 272 30.72 -15.07 -7.46
N TRP A 273 31.69 -14.39 -6.86
CA TRP A 273 32.47 -13.35 -7.51
C TRP A 273 33.94 -13.74 -7.46
N ASN A 274 34.60 -13.71 -8.61
CA ASN A 274 35.97 -14.16 -8.83
C ASN A 274 36.79 -13.04 -9.47
N ASN A 275 38.12 -13.12 -9.34
CA ASN A 275 39.04 -12.12 -9.88
C ASN A 275 38.84 -10.69 -9.34
N LEU A 276 38.41 -10.57 -8.07
CA LEU A 276 38.30 -9.27 -7.40
C LEU A 276 39.66 -8.56 -7.34
N THR A 277 39.67 -7.28 -7.69
CA THR A 277 40.88 -6.46 -7.81
C THR A 277 41.17 -5.60 -6.59
N GLY A 278 40.20 -5.46 -5.67
CA GLY A 278 40.30 -4.59 -4.51
C GLY A 278 39.83 -3.16 -4.75
N ASN A 279 39.26 -2.87 -5.93
CA ASN A 279 38.74 -1.56 -6.32
C ASN A 279 37.22 -1.54 -6.48
N GLU A 280 36.58 -2.70 -6.39
CA GLU A 280 35.13 -2.86 -6.54
C GLU A 280 34.41 -2.10 -5.42
N LYS A 281 33.39 -1.33 -5.78
CA LYS A 281 32.52 -0.65 -4.80
C LYS A 281 31.38 -1.55 -4.33
N TYR A 282 30.90 -2.41 -5.22
CA TYR A 282 29.76 -3.29 -5.00
C TYR A 282 30.03 -4.65 -5.64
N LEU A 283 29.42 -5.69 -5.08
CA LEU A 283 29.19 -6.96 -5.77
C LEU A 283 27.76 -6.95 -6.30
N GLU A 284 27.59 -7.08 -7.61
CA GLU A 284 26.29 -7.10 -8.27
C GLU A 284 25.80 -8.53 -8.47
N PHE A 285 24.50 -8.73 -8.35
CA PHE A 285 23.87 -10.01 -8.63
C PHE A 285 22.41 -9.85 -9.04
N SER A 286 21.83 -10.92 -9.57
CA SER A 286 20.39 -11.07 -9.72
C SER A 286 19.95 -12.47 -9.33
N TRP A 287 18.64 -12.63 -9.10
CA TRP A 287 18.05 -13.93 -8.84
C TRP A 287 16.69 -14.08 -9.52
N ARG A 288 16.28 -15.33 -9.66
CA ARG A 288 14.99 -15.68 -10.23
C ARG A 288 14.51 -17.02 -9.70
N ILE A 289 13.26 -17.04 -9.24
CA ILE A 289 12.50 -18.26 -8.97
C ILE A 289 11.10 -18.13 -9.54
N ASP A 290 10.65 -19.14 -10.29
CA ASP A 290 9.33 -19.19 -10.91
C ASP A 290 8.63 -20.50 -10.58
N LYS A 291 7.31 -20.45 -10.41
CA LYS A 291 6.44 -21.63 -10.30
C LYS A 291 5.21 -21.46 -11.16
N GLY A 292 5.23 -22.06 -12.35
CA GLY A 292 4.17 -21.87 -13.33
C GLY A 292 4.18 -20.44 -13.90
N ARG A 293 3.00 -19.94 -14.29
CA ARG A 293 2.87 -18.65 -15.01
C ARG A 293 2.59 -17.44 -14.11
N ASN A 294 2.06 -17.68 -12.92
CA ASN A 294 1.50 -16.62 -12.07
C ASN A 294 2.30 -16.40 -10.78
N ILE A 295 3.33 -17.21 -10.53
CA ILE A 295 4.15 -17.13 -9.31
C ILE A 295 5.61 -16.93 -9.72
N SER A 296 6.15 -15.74 -9.43
CA SER A 296 7.53 -15.37 -9.75
C SER A 296 8.08 -14.41 -8.70
N TYR A 297 9.33 -14.64 -8.29
CA TYR A 297 10.09 -13.70 -7.48
C TYR A 297 11.47 -13.50 -8.09
N THR A 298 11.74 -12.27 -8.51
CA THR A 298 12.94 -11.89 -9.25
C THR A 298 13.54 -10.63 -8.68
N GLY A 299 14.81 -10.39 -8.96
CA GLY A 299 15.39 -9.11 -8.63
C GLY A 299 16.87 -8.94 -8.90
N ASP A 300 17.33 -7.73 -8.65
CA ASP A 300 18.70 -7.26 -8.82
C ASP A 300 19.24 -6.70 -7.50
N GLY A 301 20.48 -7.02 -7.14
CA GLY A 301 21.05 -6.69 -5.85
C GLY A 301 22.47 -6.13 -5.94
N GLN A 302 22.79 -5.21 -5.02
CA GLN A 302 24.16 -4.72 -4.80
C GLN A 302 24.61 -5.01 -3.37
N ILE A 303 25.81 -5.54 -3.19
CA ILE A 303 26.45 -5.69 -1.87
C ILE A 303 27.60 -4.68 -1.77
N PRO A 304 27.46 -3.58 -1.01
CA PRO A 304 28.54 -2.61 -0.86
C PRO A 304 29.76 -3.22 -0.19
N ILE A 305 30.96 -2.87 -0.66
CA ILE A 305 32.22 -3.39 -0.15
C ILE A 305 32.98 -2.30 0.61
N ARG A 306 33.49 -2.66 1.78
CA ARG A 306 34.51 -1.89 2.51
C ARG A 306 35.83 -2.64 2.48
N TRP A 307 36.80 -2.15 1.72
CA TRP A 307 38.14 -2.72 1.69
C TRP A 307 38.96 -2.30 2.92
N LYS A 308 39.63 -3.27 3.55
CA LYS A 308 40.56 -3.04 4.66
C LYS A 308 41.91 -3.70 4.40
#